data_AF-A0A843I2E9-F1
#
_entry.id   AF-A0A843I2E9-F1
#
_cell.length_a   1.000
_cell.length_b   1.000
_cell.length_c   1.000
_cell.angle_alpha   90.00
_cell.angle_beta   90.00
_cell.angle_gamma   90.00
#
_symmetry.space_group_name_H-M   'P 1'
#
loop_
_entity.id
_entity.type
_entity.pdbx_description
1 polymer ?
#
loop_
_entity_poly.entity_id
_entity_poly.type
_entity_poly.pdbx_seq_one_letter_code
_entity_poly.pdbx_strand_id
1 'polypeptide(L)'
;AVSALDVGSGILSGVGLGSLVPVTFGNYAAGDFSRIMGLHVALAALIFLFFGIHFFLAEQQGMMPPRWVKPKAPALFTEEEQQKFNPWWPRNFVYMMSLILMTWGWILIISNSLAYLSHYPVYLDPFLNPRPAPSPTSPAASSITAYPPWFFLFLFKMADFISSFPALVATGAIPVIWLLIVPFIDRTDELHPLKRKVFTGVGILMITYMVQLTIWGAIAPAKPATPLELALVFLPPAIIVAVALPFVNPKENITPSERGLGKNITFTYLAIALIFLLSAVLLFPSPTLVGIIITITLLTGVAAYSDKFFIPIKASGTTAEKITPSMLERKKKFAEVLIAILFLMSVVVAFNMWTIPPLGFYSNLFGIDLGLIFLMLGIAISLYHYVVYKK
;
A
#
# COMPACT_ATOMS: atom_id res chain seq x y z
N ALA A 1 18.71 -13.15 22.42
CA ALA A 1 18.21 -14.00 21.32
C ALA A 1 19.23 -13.97 20.21
N VAL A 2 19.69 -15.13 19.75
CA VAL A 2 20.63 -15.26 18.62
C VAL A 2 19.84 -15.43 17.30
N SER A 3 18.57 -15.84 17.38
CA SER A 3 17.66 -15.97 16.26
C SER A 3 16.24 -15.44 16.55
N ALA A 4 15.45 -15.20 15.50
CA ALA A 4 14.03 -14.86 15.61
C ALA A 4 13.18 -16.00 16.22
N LEU A 5 13.66 -17.24 16.15
CA LEU A 5 13.00 -18.40 16.77
C LEU A 5 13.10 -18.35 18.29
N ASP A 6 14.24 -17.90 18.81
CA ASP A 6 14.44 -17.70 20.26
C ASP A 6 13.51 -16.60 20.79
N VAL A 7 13.18 -15.62 19.95
CA VAL A 7 12.19 -14.58 20.29
C VAL A 7 10.80 -15.20 20.34
N GLY A 8 10.41 -16.00 19.34
CA GLY A 8 9.13 -16.71 19.29
C GLY A 8 8.89 -17.64 20.48
N SER A 9 9.89 -18.43 20.83
CA SER A 9 9.84 -19.34 22.00
C SER A 9 9.87 -18.58 23.33
N GLY A 10 10.63 -17.48 23.39
CA GLY A 10 10.61 -16.53 24.49
C GLY A 10 9.21 -15.92 24.69
N ILE A 11 8.49 -15.62 23.61
CA ILE A 11 7.13 -15.11 23.67
C ILE A 11 6.18 -16.11 24.32
N LEU A 12 6.16 -17.36 23.84
CA LEU A 12 5.29 -18.40 24.41
C LEU A 12 5.62 -18.66 25.88
N SER A 13 6.90 -18.75 26.22
CA SER A 13 7.32 -18.99 27.60
C SER A 13 6.95 -17.83 28.51
N GLY A 14 7.13 -16.59 28.05
CA GLY A 14 6.85 -15.39 28.81
C GLY A 14 5.36 -15.14 29.08
N VAL A 15 4.44 -15.72 28.30
CA VAL A 15 2.99 -15.70 28.60
C VAL A 15 2.50 -16.94 29.35
N GLY A 16 3.41 -17.79 29.84
CA GLY A 16 3.07 -19.02 30.57
C GLY A 16 2.67 -20.21 29.67
N LEU A 17 2.88 -20.11 28.36
CA LEU A 17 2.61 -21.15 27.37
C LEU A 17 3.89 -21.91 26.94
N GLY A 18 4.90 -21.95 27.80
CA GLY A 18 6.20 -22.58 27.51
C GLY A 18 6.09 -24.07 27.14
N SER A 19 5.07 -24.77 27.63
CA SER A 19 4.78 -26.17 27.27
C SER A 19 4.45 -26.37 25.78
N LEU A 20 4.07 -25.31 25.07
CA LEU A 20 3.78 -25.34 23.63
C LEU A 20 5.02 -25.12 22.77
N VAL A 21 6.18 -24.73 23.34
CA VAL A 21 7.42 -24.49 22.58
C VAL A 21 7.86 -25.74 21.79
N PRO A 22 7.91 -26.96 22.38
CA PRO A 22 8.22 -28.19 21.62
C PRO A 22 7.25 -28.47 20.47
N VAL A 23 5.97 -28.12 20.65
CA VAL A 23 4.92 -28.35 19.66
C VAL A 23 5.02 -27.37 18.49
N THR A 24 5.35 -26.11 18.80
CA THR A 24 5.35 -24.99 17.84
C THR A 24 6.70 -24.81 17.15
N PHE A 25 7.79 -24.79 17.90
CA PHE A 25 9.13 -24.50 17.38
C PHE A 25 10.02 -25.74 17.28
N GLY A 26 9.71 -26.81 18.02
CA GLY A 26 10.53 -28.02 18.07
C GLY A 26 11.48 -28.04 19.26
N ASN A 27 12.42 -29.00 19.27
CA ASN A 27 13.34 -29.26 20.39
C ASN A 27 14.78 -28.78 20.10
N TYR A 28 14.98 -27.80 19.23
CA TYR A 28 16.29 -27.18 18.93
C TYR A 28 17.35 -28.13 18.31
N ALA A 29 16.93 -29.31 17.85
CA ALA A 29 17.78 -30.32 17.23
C ALA A 29 17.27 -30.63 15.81
N ALA A 30 17.95 -30.11 14.78
CA ALA A 30 17.82 -30.39 13.32
C ALA A 30 16.41 -30.43 12.68
N GLY A 31 15.32 -30.41 13.44
CA GLY A 31 13.92 -30.57 13.02
C GLY A 31 13.07 -29.31 13.20
N ASP A 32 13.65 -28.20 13.65
CA ASP A 32 12.92 -26.95 13.92
C ASP A 32 12.51 -26.26 12.61
N PHE A 33 13.38 -26.27 11.59
CA PHE A 33 13.06 -25.69 10.28
C PHE A 33 11.88 -26.39 9.60
N SER A 34 11.89 -27.73 9.54
CA SER A 34 10.81 -28.50 8.90
C SER A 34 9.47 -28.29 9.60
N ARG A 35 9.48 -28.18 10.95
CA ARG A 35 8.26 -27.92 11.73
C ARG A 35 7.73 -26.51 11.49
N ILE A 36 8.58 -25.50 11.52
CA ILE A 36 8.19 -24.11 11.24
C ILE A 36 7.74 -23.95 9.80
N MET A 37 8.41 -24.60 8.84
CA MET A 37 7.99 -24.63 7.44
C MET A 37 6.61 -25.28 7.29
N GLY A 38 6.37 -26.42 7.94
CA GLY A 38 5.06 -27.07 7.95
C GLY A 38 3.96 -26.17 8.51
N LEU A 39 4.22 -25.50 9.65
CA LEU A 39 3.29 -24.52 10.23
C LEU A 39 3.08 -23.32 9.31
N HIS A 40 4.12 -22.79 8.66
CA HIS A 40 4.02 -21.66 7.75
C HIS A 40 3.11 -21.99 6.56
N VAL A 41 3.29 -23.16 5.94
CA VAL A 41 2.44 -23.63 4.84
C VAL A 41 1.01 -23.87 5.32
N ALA A 42 0.83 -24.48 6.50
CA ALA A 42 -0.50 -24.72 7.07
C ALA A 42 -1.24 -23.42 7.39
N LEU A 43 -0.56 -22.43 7.96
CA LEU A 43 -1.12 -21.10 8.24
C LEU A 43 -1.46 -20.35 6.95
N ALA A 44 -0.65 -20.47 5.90
CA ALA A 44 -0.96 -19.90 4.59
C ALA A 44 -2.25 -20.53 3.99
N ALA A 45 -2.40 -21.85 4.09
CA ALA A 45 -3.62 -22.53 3.68
C ALA A 45 -4.85 -22.10 4.52
N LEU A 46 -4.66 -21.90 5.83
CA LEU A 46 -5.71 -21.41 6.72
C LEU A 46 -6.13 -19.96 6.37
N ILE A 47 -5.17 -19.09 6.04
CA ILE A 47 -5.46 -17.73 5.54
C ILE A 47 -6.29 -17.79 4.26
N PHE A 48 -5.96 -18.71 3.33
CA PHE A 48 -6.74 -18.90 2.12
C PHE A 48 -8.19 -19.33 2.42
N LEU A 49 -8.38 -20.24 3.38
CA LEU A 49 -9.72 -20.61 3.85
C LEU A 49 -10.47 -19.40 4.42
N PHE A 50 -9.83 -18.58 5.26
CA PHE A 50 -10.45 -17.38 5.81
C PHE A 50 -10.76 -16.33 4.73
N PHE A 51 -9.97 -16.23 3.66
CA PHE A 51 -10.34 -15.41 2.50
C PHE A 51 -11.61 -15.93 1.82
N GLY A 52 -11.75 -17.25 1.67
CA GLY A 52 -12.99 -17.86 1.16
C GLY A 52 -14.20 -17.49 2.01
N ILE A 53 -14.09 -17.61 3.34
CA ILE A 53 -15.15 -17.21 4.28
C ILE A 53 -15.43 -15.70 4.18
N HIS A 54 -14.39 -14.88 4.11
CA HIS A 54 -14.52 -13.43 3.98
C HIS A 54 -15.27 -13.04 2.71
N PHE A 55 -14.94 -13.63 1.57
CA PHE A 55 -15.63 -13.35 0.30
C PHE A 55 -17.06 -13.87 0.31
N PHE A 56 -17.30 -15.05 0.89
CA PHE A 56 -18.66 -15.58 1.05
C PHE A 56 -19.55 -14.62 1.86
N LEU A 57 -19.05 -14.12 2.99
CA LEU A 57 -19.79 -13.15 3.81
C LEU A 57 -20.00 -11.82 3.08
N ALA A 58 -19.01 -11.36 2.32
CA ALA A 58 -19.12 -10.14 1.50
C ALA A 58 -20.12 -10.29 0.34
N GLU A 59 -20.23 -11.48 -0.25
CA GLU A 59 -21.20 -11.78 -1.31
C GLU A 59 -22.63 -11.86 -0.76
N GLN A 60 -22.80 -12.48 0.41
CA GLN A 60 -24.11 -12.56 1.07
C GLN A 60 -24.67 -11.20 1.51
N GLN A 61 -23.81 -10.28 1.93
CA GLN A 61 -24.22 -8.96 2.43
C GLN A 61 -24.10 -7.85 1.38
N GLY A 62 -23.42 -8.12 0.27
CA GLY A 62 -23.08 -7.13 -0.74
C GLY A 62 -21.98 -6.14 -0.29
N MET A 63 -21.58 -5.27 -1.21
CA MET A 63 -20.56 -4.25 -0.95
C MET A 63 -21.16 -3.08 -0.15
N MET A 64 -20.45 -2.63 0.89
CA MET A 64 -20.89 -1.48 1.69
C MET A 64 -21.04 -0.24 0.79
N PRO A 65 -22.21 0.43 0.77
CA PRO A 65 -22.42 1.67 0.05
C PRO A 65 -21.48 2.74 0.61
N PRO A 66 -21.02 3.67 -0.24
CA PRO A 66 -20.28 4.80 0.28
C PRO A 66 -21.17 5.65 1.18
N ARG A 67 -20.58 6.19 2.25
CA ARG A 67 -21.27 6.95 3.30
C ARG A 67 -22.10 8.15 2.81
N TRP A 68 -21.82 8.71 1.64
CA TRP A 68 -22.59 9.83 1.08
C TRP A 68 -23.86 9.37 0.35
N VAL A 69 -24.00 8.07 0.06
CA VAL A 69 -25.24 7.47 -0.48
C VAL A 69 -26.12 6.98 0.65
N LYS A 70 -25.54 6.22 1.59
CA LYS A 70 -26.23 5.77 2.81
C LYS A 70 -25.36 6.13 4.02
N PRO A 71 -25.68 7.21 4.76
CA PRO A 71 -24.84 7.68 5.86
C PRO A 71 -25.02 6.92 7.18
N LYS A 72 -26.03 6.06 7.27
CA LYS A 72 -26.41 5.34 8.49
C LYS A 72 -26.35 3.82 8.32
N ALA A 73 -25.99 3.12 9.39
CA ALA A 73 -25.99 1.67 9.51
C ALA A 73 -27.38 1.11 9.87
N PRO A 74 -27.75 -0.11 9.45
CA PRO A 74 -27.03 -0.95 8.50
C PRO A 74 -27.10 -0.36 7.09
N ALA A 75 -25.94 -0.15 6.47
CA ALA A 75 -25.86 0.40 5.14
C ALA A 75 -25.70 -0.77 4.16
N LEU A 76 -26.83 -1.27 3.67
CA LEU A 76 -26.89 -2.36 2.70
C LEU A 76 -27.62 -1.88 1.44
N PHE A 77 -27.20 -2.34 0.28
CA PHE A 77 -27.96 -2.13 -0.96
C PHE A 77 -29.09 -3.15 -1.06
N THR A 78 -30.29 -2.70 -1.45
CA THR A 78 -31.38 -3.62 -1.75
C THR A 78 -31.06 -4.43 -3.02
N GLU A 79 -31.68 -5.59 -3.20
CA GLU A 79 -31.53 -6.41 -4.41
C GLU A 79 -31.74 -5.59 -5.69
N GLU A 80 -32.75 -4.73 -5.71
CA GLU A 80 -33.06 -3.83 -6.83
C GLU A 80 -31.97 -2.80 -7.10
N GLU A 81 -31.28 -2.31 -6.06
CA GLU A 81 -30.14 -1.40 -6.20
C GLU A 81 -28.91 -2.15 -6.73
N GLN A 82 -28.67 -3.37 -6.23
CA GLN A 82 -27.55 -4.20 -6.66
C GLN A 82 -27.65 -4.59 -8.14
N GLN A 83 -28.85 -4.88 -8.63
CA GLN A 83 -29.10 -5.18 -10.05
C GLN A 83 -28.74 -4.02 -11.00
N LYS A 84 -28.66 -2.78 -10.49
CA LYS A 84 -28.25 -1.60 -11.29
C LYS A 84 -26.73 -1.49 -11.42
N PHE A 85 -25.96 -2.27 -10.66
CA PHE A 85 -24.50 -2.23 -10.72
C PHE A 85 -23.96 -2.86 -11.99
N ASN A 86 -22.79 -2.39 -12.39
CA ASN A 86 -22.07 -3.01 -13.48
C ASN A 86 -21.62 -4.42 -13.06
N PRO A 87 -21.74 -5.42 -13.94
CA PRO A 87 -21.33 -6.78 -13.62
C PRO A 87 -19.83 -6.84 -13.32
N TRP A 88 -19.45 -7.72 -12.39
CA TRP A 88 -18.05 -7.90 -12.02
C TRP A 88 -17.20 -8.33 -13.22
N TRP A 89 -17.66 -9.37 -13.92
CA TRP A 89 -17.05 -9.84 -15.16
C TRP A 89 -17.78 -9.29 -16.39
N PRO A 90 -17.08 -8.88 -17.46
CA PRO A 90 -15.63 -8.61 -17.52
C PRO A 90 -15.26 -7.20 -17.02
N ARG A 91 -16.25 -6.31 -16.88
CA ARG A 91 -16.01 -4.87 -16.75
C ARG A 91 -15.21 -4.47 -15.51
N ASN A 92 -15.68 -4.82 -14.31
CA ASN A 92 -14.97 -4.44 -13.08
C ASN A 92 -13.69 -5.25 -12.91
N PHE A 93 -13.63 -6.49 -13.42
CA PHE A 93 -12.39 -7.27 -13.44
C PHE A 93 -11.27 -6.55 -14.21
N VAL A 94 -11.56 -6.06 -15.42
CA VAL A 94 -10.60 -5.28 -16.24
C VAL A 94 -10.18 -4.01 -15.49
N TYR A 95 -11.12 -3.31 -14.86
CA TYR A 95 -10.79 -2.14 -14.04
C TYR A 95 -9.88 -2.51 -12.85
N MET A 96 -10.19 -3.57 -12.12
CA MET A 96 -9.37 -4.03 -10.99
C MET A 96 -7.97 -4.47 -11.45
N MET A 97 -7.86 -5.15 -12.59
CA MET A 97 -6.56 -5.51 -13.17
C MET A 97 -5.70 -4.27 -13.45
N SER A 98 -6.30 -3.19 -13.94
CA SER A 98 -5.59 -1.92 -14.12
C SER A 98 -5.03 -1.38 -12.80
N LEU A 99 -5.83 -1.41 -11.73
CA LEU A 99 -5.40 -0.95 -10.40
C LEU A 99 -4.31 -1.84 -9.80
N ILE A 100 -4.41 -3.16 -9.97
CA ILE A 100 -3.42 -4.13 -9.49
C ILE A 100 -2.07 -3.83 -10.14
N LEU A 101 -2.02 -3.75 -11.48
CA LEU A 101 -0.79 -3.47 -12.20
C LEU A 101 -0.22 -2.10 -11.86
N MET A 102 -1.04 -1.05 -11.76
CA MET A 102 -0.56 0.27 -11.36
C MET A 102 -0.02 0.28 -9.93
N THR A 103 -0.69 -0.40 -8.99
CA THR A 103 -0.26 -0.47 -7.59
C THR A 103 1.08 -1.20 -7.46
N TRP A 104 1.20 -2.38 -8.07
CA TRP A 104 2.46 -3.12 -8.08
C TRP A 104 3.56 -2.38 -8.84
N GLY A 105 3.21 -1.69 -9.93
CA GLY A 105 4.13 -0.82 -10.66
C GLY A 105 4.74 0.24 -9.74
N TRP A 106 3.92 0.95 -8.96
CA TRP A 106 4.40 1.94 -7.99
C TRP A 106 5.24 1.34 -6.88
N ILE A 107 4.82 0.21 -6.31
CA ILE A 107 5.57 -0.47 -5.26
C ILE A 107 6.99 -0.79 -5.76
N LEU A 108 7.10 -1.39 -6.95
CA LEU A 108 8.39 -1.77 -7.53
C LEU A 108 9.24 -0.56 -7.92
N ILE A 109 8.66 0.44 -8.60
CA ILE A 109 9.39 1.66 -8.99
C ILE A 109 9.94 2.35 -7.75
N ILE A 110 9.10 2.64 -6.75
CA ILE A 110 9.50 3.44 -5.59
C ILE A 110 10.57 2.70 -4.79
N SER A 111 10.37 1.41 -4.48
CA SER A 111 11.31 0.67 -3.64
C SER A 111 12.68 0.54 -4.31
N ASN A 112 12.71 0.11 -5.57
CA ASN A 112 13.96 -0.11 -6.29
C ASN A 112 14.65 1.21 -6.66
N SER A 113 13.89 2.28 -6.91
CA SER A 113 14.48 3.61 -7.11
C SER A 113 15.14 4.13 -5.85
N LEU A 114 14.50 3.98 -4.68
CA LEU A 114 15.10 4.37 -3.41
C LEU A 114 16.35 3.54 -3.11
N ALA A 115 16.33 2.24 -3.36
CA ALA A 115 17.51 1.38 -3.22
C ALA A 115 18.63 1.80 -4.16
N TYR A 116 18.32 2.05 -5.44
CA TYR A 116 19.28 2.52 -6.44
C TYR A 116 19.90 3.89 -6.07
N LEU A 117 19.07 4.87 -5.70
CA LEU A 117 19.53 6.20 -5.28
C LEU A 117 20.32 6.19 -3.98
N SER A 118 20.08 5.22 -3.11
CA SER A 118 20.82 5.04 -1.85
C SER A 118 22.08 4.19 -2.01
N HIS A 119 22.44 3.81 -3.25
CA HIS A 119 23.57 2.91 -3.55
C HIS A 119 23.46 1.52 -2.90
N TYR A 120 22.24 1.07 -2.62
CA TYR A 120 21.96 -0.22 -2.02
C TYR A 120 21.65 -1.28 -3.10
N PRO A 121 22.25 -2.49 -3.05
CA PRO A 121 21.82 -3.65 -3.83
C PRO A 121 20.33 -4.00 -3.59
N VAL A 122 19.66 -4.65 -4.54
CA VAL A 122 18.24 -5.08 -4.41
C VAL A 122 17.98 -5.91 -3.16
N TYR A 123 18.90 -6.79 -2.79
CA TYR A 123 18.77 -7.59 -1.57
C TYR A 123 18.91 -6.76 -0.29
N LEU A 124 19.23 -5.46 -0.37
CA LEU A 124 19.18 -4.50 0.73
C LEU A 124 17.98 -3.52 0.60
N ASP A 125 17.04 -3.72 -0.34
CA ASP A 125 15.89 -2.82 -0.57
C ASP A 125 15.11 -2.64 0.75
N PRO A 126 14.95 -1.42 1.30
CA PRO A 126 14.31 -1.19 2.59
C PRO A 126 12.86 -1.72 2.73
N PHE A 127 12.14 -1.87 1.61
CA PHE A 127 10.78 -2.40 1.56
C PHE A 127 10.76 -3.93 1.51
N LEU A 128 11.64 -4.55 0.72
CA LEU A 128 11.70 -6.02 0.53
C LEU A 128 12.64 -6.72 1.52
N ASN A 129 13.61 -5.98 2.08
CA ASN A 129 14.57 -6.44 3.07
C ASN A 129 14.85 -5.34 4.10
N PRO A 130 14.13 -5.33 5.25
CA PRO A 130 14.28 -4.31 6.28
C PRO A 130 15.68 -4.40 6.90
N ARG A 131 16.65 -3.66 6.31
CA ARG A 131 18.12 -3.81 6.38
C ARG A 131 18.60 -5.25 6.69
N PRO A 132 19.23 -5.96 5.75
CA PRO A 132 19.57 -7.36 5.98
C PRO A 132 20.51 -7.49 7.16
N ALA A 133 20.02 -8.21 8.16
CA ALA A 133 20.91 -8.85 9.08
C ALA A 133 21.73 -9.88 8.28
N PRO A 134 23.05 -9.94 8.47
CA PRO A 134 23.82 -11.07 7.97
C PRO A 134 23.23 -12.37 8.53
N SER A 135 23.44 -13.48 7.81
CA SER A 135 22.99 -14.79 8.27
C SER A 135 23.33 -14.98 9.76
N PRO A 136 22.42 -15.51 10.60
CA PRO A 136 22.71 -15.78 12.01
C PRO A 136 23.97 -16.64 12.23
N THR A 137 24.39 -17.39 11.21
CA THR A 137 25.60 -18.22 11.18
C THR A 137 26.88 -17.48 10.79
N SER A 138 26.79 -16.20 10.38
CA SER A 138 27.93 -15.38 9.98
C SER A 138 28.55 -14.67 11.19
N PRO A 139 29.89 -14.56 11.28
CA PRO A 139 30.55 -13.73 12.29
C PRO A 139 30.10 -12.27 12.30
N ALA A 140 29.60 -11.74 11.17
CA ALA A 140 29.07 -10.39 11.09
C ALA A 140 27.76 -10.20 11.90
N ALA A 141 27.03 -11.27 12.19
CA ALA A 141 25.77 -11.21 12.94
C ALA A 141 25.93 -10.76 14.39
N SER A 142 27.09 -10.98 15.01
CA SER A 142 27.37 -10.51 16.37
C SER A 142 27.61 -9.00 16.45
N SER A 143 27.92 -8.36 15.31
CA SER A 143 28.25 -6.93 15.23
C SER A 143 27.05 -6.03 14.94
N ILE A 144 25.87 -6.60 14.65
CA ILE A 144 24.66 -5.88 14.26
C ILE A 144 23.54 -6.22 15.25
N THR A 145 22.86 -5.20 15.76
CA THR A 145 21.67 -5.39 16.60
C THR A 145 20.60 -6.10 15.79
N ALA A 146 20.17 -7.29 16.23
CA ALA A 146 19.03 -7.98 15.65
C ALA A 146 17.75 -7.17 15.93
N TYR A 147 17.06 -6.72 14.89
CA TYR A 147 15.75 -6.10 14.99
C TYR A 147 14.77 -6.79 14.01
N PRO A 148 13.47 -6.76 14.30
CA PRO A 148 12.49 -7.45 13.46
C PRO A 148 12.17 -6.66 12.18
N PRO A 149 11.40 -7.24 11.24
CA PRO A 149 10.92 -6.53 10.07
C PRO A 149 10.22 -5.21 10.41
N TRP A 150 10.22 -4.26 9.47
CA TRP A 150 9.73 -2.89 9.70
C TRP A 150 8.31 -2.84 10.26
N PHE A 151 7.44 -3.75 9.83
CA PHE A 151 6.05 -3.86 10.28
C PHE A 151 5.91 -4.39 11.73
N PHE A 152 7.00 -4.81 12.37
CA PHE A 152 7.05 -5.19 13.79
C PHE A 152 7.89 -4.23 14.64
N LEU A 153 8.50 -3.19 14.07
CA LEU A 153 9.35 -2.26 14.82
C LEU A 153 8.60 -1.51 15.92
N PHE A 154 7.29 -1.27 15.76
CA PHE A 154 6.49 -0.65 16.81
C PHE A 154 6.40 -1.52 18.08
N LEU A 155 6.22 -2.85 17.93
CA LEU A 155 6.23 -3.80 19.05
C LEU A 155 7.62 -3.89 19.67
N PHE A 156 8.64 -3.95 18.83
CA PHE A 156 10.03 -3.97 19.27
C PHE A 156 10.35 -2.73 20.12
N LYS A 157 9.94 -1.54 19.69
CA LYS A 157 10.20 -0.32 20.44
C LYS A 157 9.45 -0.29 21.77
N MET A 158 8.23 -0.83 21.84
CA MET A 158 7.51 -0.94 23.11
C MET A 158 8.24 -1.83 24.14
N ALA A 159 9.00 -2.83 23.67
CA ALA A 159 9.80 -3.68 24.56
C ALA A 159 10.90 -2.91 25.30
N ASP A 160 11.34 -1.76 24.78
CA ASP A 160 12.40 -0.95 25.42
C ASP A 160 11.95 -0.29 26.72
N PHE A 161 10.64 -0.16 26.97
CA PHE A 161 10.10 0.53 28.13
C PHE A 161 8.97 -0.21 28.85
N ILE A 162 8.54 -1.37 28.36
CA ILE A 162 7.64 -2.28 29.07
C ILE A 162 8.45 -3.46 29.61
N SER A 163 8.78 -3.42 30.90
CA SER A 163 9.61 -4.44 31.55
C SER A 163 8.91 -5.79 31.75
N SER A 164 7.58 -5.79 31.85
CA SER A 164 6.79 -7.01 31.97
C SER A 164 6.49 -7.59 30.59
N PHE A 165 7.01 -8.78 30.32
CA PHE A 165 6.80 -9.45 29.05
C PHE A 165 5.31 -9.75 28.75
N PRO A 166 4.50 -10.26 29.72
CA PRO A 166 3.05 -10.34 29.53
C PRO A 166 2.39 -8.99 29.20
N ALA A 167 2.84 -7.91 29.85
CA ALA A 167 2.29 -6.58 29.58
C ALA A 167 2.64 -6.08 28.18
N LEU A 168 3.83 -6.42 27.66
CA LEU A 168 4.22 -6.10 26.28
C LEU A 168 3.31 -6.81 25.26
N VAL A 169 3.09 -8.11 25.43
CA VAL A 169 2.20 -8.90 24.56
C VAL A 169 0.77 -8.36 24.63
N ALA A 170 0.27 -8.10 25.83
CA ALA A 170 -1.06 -7.51 26.01
C ALA A 170 -1.18 -6.16 25.31
N THR A 171 -0.18 -5.27 25.47
CA THR A 171 -0.16 -3.95 24.84
C THR A 171 -0.13 -4.05 23.31
N GLY A 172 0.63 -4.99 22.76
CA GLY A 172 0.65 -5.28 21.32
C GLY A 172 -0.68 -5.82 20.77
N ALA A 173 -1.45 -6.54 21.60
CA ALA A 173 -2.75 -7.10 21.24
C ALA A 173 -3.91 -6.09 21.35
N ILE A 174 -3.78 -5.03 22.15
CA ILE A 174 -4.82 -4.00 22.34
C ILE A 174 -5.36 -3.46 21.02
N PRO A 175 -4.53 -3.08 20.02
CA PRO A 175 -5.03 -2.63 18.72
C PRO A 175 -5.98 -3.61 18.03
N VAL A 176 -5.65 -4.90 18.05
CA VAL A 176 -6.44 -5.94 17.38
C VAL A 176 -7.72 -6.19 18.15
N ILE A 177 -7.63 -6.32 19.47
CA ILE A 177 -8.77 -6.49 20.37
C ILE A 177 -9.74 -5.32 20.23
N TRP A 178 -9.21 -4.09 20.17
CA TRP A 178 -10.01 -2.89 19.94
C TRP A 178 -10.79 -2.99 18.62
N LEU A 179 -10.13 -3.31 17.50
CA LEU A 179 -10.81 -3.42 16.20
C LEU A 179 -11.90 -4.51 16.17
N LEU A 180 -11.70 -5.61 16.91
CA LEU A 180 -12.69 -6.67 17.04
C LEU A 180 -13.89 -6.25 17.90
N ILE A 181 -13.66 -5.44 18.94
CA ILE A 181 -14.70 -5.04 19.88
C ILE A 181 -15.47 -3.80 19.42
N VAL A 182 -14.86 -2.90 18.63
CA VAL A 182 -15.47 -1.65 18.13
C VAL A 182 -16.90 -1.82 17.60
N PRO A 183 -17.23 -2.85 16.78
CA PRO A 183 -18.60 -3.06 16.29
C PRO A 183 -19.64 -3.28 17.39
N PHE A 184 -19.23 -3.73 18.58
CA PHE A 184 -20.12 -4.03 19.71
C PHE A 184 -20.23 -2.88 20.71
N ILE A 185 -19.18 -2.08 20.85
CA ILE A 185 -19.14 -0.94 21.78
C ILE A 185 -19.63 0.36 21.14
N ASP A 186 -19.43 0.53 19.84
CA ASP A 186 -19.95 1.68 19.10
C ASP A 186 -21.37 1.42 18.62
N ARG A 187 -22.34 1.91 19.39
CA ARG A 187 -23.78 1.75 19.11
C ARG A 187 -24.33 2.87 18.22
N THR A 188 -23.49 3.73 17.66
CA THR A 188 -23.93 4.83 16.82
C THR A 188 -24.33 4.30 15.44
N ASP A 189 -25.45 4.78 14.90
CA ASP A 189 -25.89 4.44 13.54
C ASP A 189 -25.10 5.22 12.46
N GLU A 190 -24.43 6.30 12.80
CA GLU A 190 -23.67 7.14 11.87
C GLU A 190 -22.41 6.44 11.31
N LEU A 191 -22.24 6.42 9.99
CA LEU A 191 -21.02 5.89 9.35
C LEU A 191 -19.90 6.92 9.24
N HIS A 192 -20.19 8.20 9.42
CA HIS A 192 -19.18 9.25 9.26
C HIS A 192 -18.20 9.25 10.45
N PRO A 193 -16.88 9.08 10.25
CA PRO A 193 -15.90 9.03 11.35
C PRO A 193 -15.97 10.26 12.27
N LEU A 194 -16.06 11.47 11.71
CA LEU A 194 -16.18 12.71 12.52
C LEU A 194 -17.48 12.84 13.34
N LYS A 195 -18.49 11.99 13.13
CA LYS A 195 -19.67 11.89 14.01
C LYS A 195 -19.43 10.90 15.15
N ARG A 196 -18.47 9.99 14.99
CA ARG A 196 -17.99 8.99 15.96
C ARG A 196 -16.67 9.42 16.57
N LYS A 197 -16.65 10.62 17.18
CA LYS A 197 -15.40 11.32 17.56
C LYS A 197 -14.53 10.53 18.53
N VAL A 198 -15.10 9.84 19.51
CA VAL A 198 -14.34 9.01 20.47
C VAL A 198 -13.61 7.87 19.74
N PHE A 199 -14.35 7.06 18.99
CA PHE A 199 -13.79 5.90 18.27
C PHE A 199 -12.80 6.32 17.18
N THR A 200 -13.10 7.41 16.48
CA THR A 200 -12.20 7.98 15.47
C THR A 200 -10.93 8.52 16.12
N GLY A 201 -11.03 9.18 17.27
CA GLY A 201 -9.87 9.66 18.02
C GLY A 201 -8.94 8.54 18.45
N VAL A 202 -9.50 7.44 19.00
CA VAL A 202 -8.72 6.25 19.35
C VAL A 202 -8.04 5.65 18.12
N GLY A 203 -8.75 5.51 16.99
CA GLY A 203 -8.17 5.04 15.73
C GLY A 203 -7.02 5.91 15.21
N ILE A 204 -7.17 7.25 15.27
CA ILE A 204 -6.11 8.20 14.89
C ILE A 204 -4.88 8.02 15.79
N LEU A 205 -5.07 7.92 17.11
CA LEU A 205 -3.97 7.72 18.05
C LEU A 205 -3.26 6.38 17.82
N MET A 206 -4.00 5.29 17.60
CA MET A 206 -3.42 3.99 17.30
C MET A 206 -2.52 4.03 16.07
N ILE A 207 -2.99 4.62 14.96
CA ILE A 207 -2.19 4.76 13.74
C ILE A 207 -0.97 5.66 13.98
N THR A 208 -1.18 6.80 14.66
CA THR A 208 -0.10 7.76 14.96
C THR A 208 0.99 7.12 15.80
N TYR A 209 0.63 6.40 16.87
CA TYR A 209 1.57 5.72 17.73
C TYR A 209 2.26 4.55 17.03
N MET A 210 1.56 3.78 16.19
CA MET A 210 2.18 2.74 15.37
C MET A 210 3.28 3.31 14.48
N VAL A 211 3.03 4.45 13.82
CA VAL A 211 4.03 5.14 12.98
C VAL A 211 5.17 5.70 13.83
N GLN A 212 4.88 6.44 14.90
CA GLN A 212 5.90 7.03 15.79
C GLN A 212 6.82 5.96 16.38
N LEU A 213 6.26 4.86 16.87
CA LEU A 213 7.03 3.75 17.45
C LEU A 213 7.82 2.98 16.40
N THR A 214 7.29 2.82 15.19
CA THR A 214 8.04 2.23 14.06
C THR A 214 9.28 3.06 13.72
N ILE A 215 9.11 4.38 13.61
CA ILE A 215 10.22 5.31 13.34
C ILE A 215 11.20 5.31 14.50
N TRP A 216 10.71 5.38 15.74
CA TRP A 216 11.56 5.41 16.93
C TRP A 216 12.36 4.12 17.10
N GLY A 217 11.73 2.96 16.84
CA GLY A 217 12.41 1.67 16.78
C GLY A 217 13.50 1.60 15.71
N ALA A 218 13.33 2.30 14.58
CA ALA A 218 14.31 2.33 13.51
C ALA A 218 15.54 3.22 13.82
N ILE A 219 15.35 4.35 14.53
CA ILE A 219 16.41 5.33 14.82
C ILE A 219 17.11 5.10 16.16
N ALA A 220 16.43 4.48 17.14
CA ALA A 220 16.96 4.20 18.46
C ALA A 220 16.54 2.80 18.94
N PRO A 221 17.03 1.74 18.26
CA PRO A 221 16.72 0.35 18.61
C PRO A 221 17.35 -0.03 19.95
N ALA A 222 16.65 -0.84 20.75
CA ALA A 222 17.14 -1.37 22.03
C ALA A 222 17.61 -0.29 23.03
N LYS A 223 17.08 0.93 22.91
CA LYS A 223 17.42 2.07 23.77
C LYS A 223 16.24 2.36 24.70
N PRO A 224 16.36 2.10 26.01
CA PRO A 224 15.33 2.44 26.98
C PRO A 224 14.93 3.91 26.88
N ALA A 225 13.64 4.18 27.05
CA ALA A 225 13.11 5.54 27.09
C ALA A 225 12.88 5.97 28.55
N THR A 226 13.31 7.18 28.88
CA THR A 226 13.00 7.82 30.16
C THR A 226 11.51 8.18 30.23
N PRO A 227 10.91 8.30 31.44
CA PRO A 227 9.52 8.72 31.59
C PRO A 227 9.20 10.06 30.90
N LEU A 228 10.17 10.99 30.90
CA LEU A 228 10.04 12.27 30.22
C LEU A 228 9.97 12.10 28.70
N GLU A 229 10.83 11.27 28.10
CA GLU A 229 10.78 10.97 26.65
C GLU A 229 9.44 10.33 26.27
N LEU A 230 8.94 9.39 27.07
CA LEU A 230 7.62 8.78 26.85
C LEU A 230 6.51 9.84 26.87
N ALA A 231 6.51 10.72 27.88
CA ALA A 231 5.55 11.82 27.97
C ALA A 231 5.62 12.74 26.73
N LEU A 232 6.82 13.11 26.29
CA LEU A 232 7.04 13.97 25.13
C LEU A 232 6.63 13.32 23.80
N VAL A 233 6.68 11.98 23.69
CA VAL A 233 6.29 11.27 22.46
C VAL A 233 4.79 11.02 22.41
N PHE A 234 4.18 10.57 23.52
CA PHE A 234 2.78 10.15 23.55
C PHE A 234 1.79 11.28 23.86
N LEU A 235 2.13 12.26 24.69
CA LEU A 235 1.17 13.31 25.07
C LEU A 235 0.81 14.27 23.92
N PRO A 236 1.74 14.75 23.07
CA PRO A 236 1.37 15.73 22.05
C PRO A 236 0.31 15.23 21.07
N PRO A 237 0.41 14.02 20.47
CA PRO A 237 -0.67 13.49 19.64
C PRO A 237 -1.98 13.32 20.41
N ALA A 238 -1.94 12.83 21.65
CA ALA A 238 -3.12 12.69 22.50
C ALA A 238 -3.82 14.03 22.72
N ILE A 239 -3.07 15.07 23.10
CA ILE A 239 -3.58 16.42 23.35
C ILE A 239 -4.12 17.03 22.05
N ILE A 240 -3.39 16.91 20.94
CA ILE A 240 -3.84 17.42 19.64
C ILE A 240 -5.16 16.76 19.24
N VAL A 241 -5.29 15.44 19.36
CA VAL A 241 -6.54 14.73 19.03
C VAL A 241 -7.66 15.12 19.99
N ALA A 242 -7.39 15.15 21.30
CA ALA A 242 -8.38 15.48 22.32
C ALA A 242 -8.90 16.93 22.18
N VAL A 243 -8.03 17.87 21.85
CA VAL A 243 -8.38 19.29 21.68
C VAL A 243 -8.97 19.53 20.30
N ALA A 244 -8.34 19.07 19.22
CA ALA A 244 -8.77 19.44 17.87
C ALA A 244 -10.04 18.69 17.41
N LEU A 245 -10.12 17.37 17.65
CA LEU A 245 -11.19 16.53 17.08
C LEU A 245 -12.61 16.95 17.48
N PRO A 246 -12.88 17.41 18.72
CA PRO A 246 -14.18 17.98 19.09
C PRO A 246 -14.63 19.15 18.22
N PHE A 247 -13.70 19.98 17.74
CA PHE A 247 -14.00 21.16 16.91
C PHE A 247 -14.05 20.85 15.41
N VAL A 248 -13.63 19.66 14.99
CA VAL A 248 -13.75 19.24 13.59
C VAL A 248 -15.18 18.76 13.32
N ASN A 249 -15.90 19.52 12.49
CA ASN A 249 -17.24 19.15 12.06
C ASN A 249 -17.22 18.39 10.73
N PRO A 250 -18.08 17.36 10.57
CA PRO A 250 -18.24 16.67 9.30
C PRO A 250 -18.73 17.65 8.23
N LYS A 251 -18.08 17.67 7.08
CA LYS A 251 -18.63 18.32 5.89
C LYS A 251 -19.66 17.37 5.27
N GLU A 252 -20.95 17.64 5.53
CA GLU A 252 -22.05 16.74 5.15
C GLU A 252 -22.38 16.76 3.66
N ASN A 253 -21.91 17.77 2.90
CA ASN A 253 -22.26 17.98 1.49
C ASN A 253 -21.04 17.97 0.55
N ILE A 254 -20.10 17.05 0.72
CA ILE A 254 -19.07 16.85 -0.32
C ILE A 254 -19.71 16.01 -1.42
N THR A 255 -20.32 16.69 -2.40
CA THR A 255 -20.70 16.04 -3.65
C THR A 255 -19.45 15.44 -4.31
N PRO A 256 -19.56 14.33 -5.06
CA PRO A 256 -18.41 13.67 -5.70
C PRO A 256 -17.59 14.58 -6.63
N SER A 257 -18.09 15.78 -6.97
CA SER A 257 -17.44 16.73 -7.86
C SER A 257 -16.23 17.43 -7.25
N GLU A 258 -16.12 17.52 -5.92
CA GLU A 258 -15.02 18.25 -5.26
C GLU A 258 -13.79 17.36 -4.98
N ARG A 259 -13.93 16.03 -5.07
CA ARG A 259 -12.83 15.07 -4.88
C ARG A 259 -12.51 14.32 -6.16
N GLY A 260 -12.37 15.06 -7.26
CA GLY A 260 -11.80 14.56 -8.51
C GLY A 260 -10.31 14.22 -8.40
N LEU A 261 -9.86 13.57 -7.31
CA LEU A 261 -8.50 13.06 -7.19
C LEU A 261 -8.23 12.06 -8.34
N GLY A 262 -9.22 11.26 -8.72
CA GLY A 262 -9.06 10.25 -9.78
C GLY A 262 -8.84 10.78 -11.20
N LYS A 263 -9.01 12.08 -11.48
CA LYS A 263 -9.06 12.59 -12.87
C LYS A 263 -7.70 13.07 -13.39
N ASN A 264 -6.86 13.61 -12.52
CA ASN A 264 -5.48 13.99 -12.84
C ASN A 264 -4.51 12.83 -12.62
N ILE A 265 -4.86 11.90 -11.73
CA ILE A 265 -4.01 10.79 -11.30
C ILE A 265 -3.51 9.91 -12.45
N THR A 266 -4.37 9.43 -13.37
CA THR A 266 -3.91 8.54 -14.47
C THR A 266 -2.92 9.23 -15.42
N PHE A 267 -3.10 10.53 -15.67
CA PHE A 267 -2.23 11.30 -16.58
C PHE A 267 -1.02 11.91 -15.89
N THR A 268 -1.12 12.23 -14.59
CA THR A 268 0.04 12.48 -13.72
C THR A 268 0.89 11.21 -13.61
N TYR A 269 0.28 10.03 -13.49
CA TYR A 269 0.99 8.76 -13.53
C TYR A 269 1.60 8.47 -14.90
N LEU A 270 0.92 8.81 -16.00
CA LEU A 270 1.52 8.77 -17.33
C LEU A 270 2.72 9.71 -17.44
N ALA A 271 2.61 10.94 -16.95
CA ALA A 271 3.70 11.90 -16.94
C ALA A 271 4.88 11.43 -16.08
N ILE A 272 4.63 10.91 -14.88
CA ILE A 272 5.68 10.35 -14.02
C ILE A 272 6.28 9.08 -14.66
N ALA A 273 5.48 8.19 -15.26
CA ALA A 273 5.98 7.02 -15.98
C ALA A 273 6.92 7.44 -17.13
N LEU A 274 6.57 8.49 -17.88
CA LEU A 274 7.40 9.04 -18.95
C LEU A 274 8.67 9.75 -18.42
N ILE A 275 8.60 10.40 -17.25
CA ILE A 275 9.76 11.00 -16.57
C ILE A 275 10.72 9.93 -16.03
N PHE A 276 10.21 8.81 -15.52
CA PHE A 276 11.05 7.67 -15.12
C PHE A 276 11.63 6.91 -16.32
N LEU A 277 10.90 6.83 -17.42
CA LEU A 277 11.44 6.31 -18.69
C LEU A 277 12.57 7.21 -19.22
N LEU A 278 12.45 8.54 -19.04
CA LEU A 278 13.49 9.53 -19.32
C LEU A 278 14.74 9.29 -18.47
N SER A 279 14.61 8.96 -17.17
CA SER A 279 15.78 8.64 -16.33
C SER A 279 16.41 7.29 -16.70
N ALA A 280 15.61 6.29 -17.10
CA ALA A 280 16.11 5.00 -17.58
C ALA A 280 16.89 5.13 -18.92
N VAL A 281 16.44 5.99 -19.84
CA VAL A 281 17.15 6.27 -21.11
C VAL A 281 18.43 7.10 -20.88
N LEU A 282 18.44 7.99 -19.89
CA LEU A 282 19.62 8.79 -19.51
C LEU A 282 20.65 8.01 -18.68
N LEU A 283 20.28 6.85 -18.13
CA LEU A 283 21.18 5.93 -17.44
C LEU A 283 22.03 5.06 -18.40
N PHE A 284 21.79 5.13 -19.71
CA PHE A 284 22.71 4.59 -20.70
C PHE A 284 23.89 5.56 -20.92
N PRO A 285 25.14 5.07 -20.97
CA PRO A 285 26.34 5.91 -21.09
C PRO A 285 26.48 6.69 -22.41
N SER A 286 25.48 6.68 -23.29
CA SER A 286 25.47 7.47 -24.53
C SER A 286 24.04 7.85 -24.96
N PRO A 287 23.45 8.94 -24.43
CA PRO A 287 22.17 9.43 -24.91
C PRO A 287 22.29 9.86 -26.38
N THR A 288 21.50 9.29 -27.27
CA THR A 288 21.45 9.70 -28.68
C THR A 288 20.51 10.90 -28.84
N LEU A 289 20.90 11.85 -29.71
CA LEU A 289 20.11 13.06 -29.99
C LEU A 289 18.68 12.73 -30.48
N VAL A 290 18.54 11.62 -31.21
CA VAL A 290 17.26 11.09 -31.69
C VAL A 290 16.37 10.64 -30.52
N GLY A 291 16.95 9.96 -29.52
CA GLY A 291 16.24 9.59 -28.30
C GLY A 291 15.71 10.81 -27.54
N ILE A 292 16.54 11.85 -27.40
CA ILE A 292 16.14 13.11 -26.74
C ILE A 292 14.99 13.80 -27.47
N ILE A 293 15.04 13.87 -28.81
CA ILE A 293 14.01 14.54 -29.62
C ILE A 293 12.66 13.79 -29.55
N ILE A 294 12.67 12.46 -29.69
CA ILE A 294 11.46 11.64 -29.58
C ILE A 294 10.85 11.81 -28.19
N THR A 295 11.68 11.86 -27.15
CA THR A 295 11.24 12.04 -25.76
C THR A 295 10.67 13.43 -25.49
N ILE A 296 11.32 14.51 -25.95
CA ILE A 296 10.78 15.88 -25.83
C ILE A 296 9.44 16.01 -26.57
N THR A 297 9.31 15.37 -27.74
CA THR A 297 8.07 15.38 -28.54
C THR A 297 6.95 14.62 -27.84
N LEU A 298 7.23 13.48 -27.19
CA LEU A 298 6.26 12.72 -26.40
C LEU A 298 5.85 13.45 -25.12
N LEU A 299 6.79 14.07 -24.40
CA LEU A 299 6.52 14.86 -23.19
C LEU A 299 5.72 16.13 -23.48
N THR A 300 6.13 16.90 -24.50
CA THR A 300 5.39 18.08 -24.93
C THR A 300 4.05 17.71 -25.54
N GLY A 301 3.95 16.59 -26.26
CA GLY A 301 2.69 16.03 -26.72
C GLY A 301 1.76 15.65 -25.57
N VAL A 302 2.22 14.87 -24.59
CA VAL A 302 1.38 14.41 -23.48
C VAL A 302 1.01 15.59 -22.56
N ALA A 303 1.94 16.47 -22.22
CA ALA A 303 1.67 17.64 -21.38
C ALA A 303 0.81 18.71 -22.07
N ALA A 304 1.06 19.01 -23.36
CA ALA A 304 0.27 20.01 -24.08
C ALA A 304 -1.15 19.52 -24.42
N TYR A 305 -1.35 18.21 -24.55
CA TYR A 305 -2.67 17.62 -24.75
C TYR A 305 -3.37 17.19 -23.45
N SER A 306 -2.66 17.09 -22.32
CA SER A 306 -3.25 16.84 -21.00
C SER A 306 -4.01 18.02 -20.41
N ASP A 307 -3.85 19.23 -20.95
CA ASP A 307 -4.66 20.38 -20.53
C ASP A 307 -5.84 20.63 -21.50
N LYS A 308 -5.66 20.38 -22.81
CA LYS A 308 -6.68 20.69 -23.83
C LYS A 308 -7.80 19.66 -24.00
N PHE A 309 -7.63 18.42 -23.52
CA PHE A 309 -8.70 17.42 -23.50
C PHE A 309 -9.54 17.44 -22.20
N PHE A 310 -9.19 18.33 -21.27
CA PHE A 310 -9.62 18.28 -19.87
C PHE A 310 -10.51 19.48 -19.56
N ILE A 311 -11.79 19.30 -19.82
CA ILE A 311 -12.81 20.17 -19.25
C ILE A 311 -12.83 19.89 -17.74
N PRO A 312 -12.58 20.90 -16.89
CA PRO A 312 -12.87 20.77 -15.47
C PRO A 312 -14.37 20.50 -15.35
N ILE A 313 -14.74 19.33 -14.83
CA ILE A 313 -16.12 19.18 -14.35
C ILE A 313 -16.15 19.94 -13.03
N LYS A 314 -16.29 21.26 -13.10
CA LYS A 314 -16.92 22.00 -12.00
C LYS A 314 -18.37 21.52 -11.99
N ALA A 315 -18.68 20.50 -11.19
CA ALA A 315 -20.08 20.21 -10.92
C ALA A 315 -20.56 21.18 -9.83
N SER A 316 -20.80 22.41 -10.26
CA SER A 316 -21.90 23.27 -9.83
C SER A 316 -21.82 24.58 -10.61
N GLY A 317 -22.84 24.87 -11.43
CA GLY A 317 -23.27 26.25 -11.69
C GLY A 317 -23.00 26.88 -13.05
N THR A 318 -21.97 26.53 -13.81
CA THR A 318 -21.75 27.18 -15.12
C THR A 318 -21.22 26.21 -16.18
N THR A 319 -22.08 25.93 -17.16
CA THR A 319 -21.79 25.21 -18.43
C THR A 319 -20.93 23.97 -18.27
N ALA A 320 -21.54 22.86 -17.82
CA ALA A 320 -21.07 21.55 -18.20
C ALA A 320 -21.12 21.47 -19.73
N GLU A 321 -19.97 21.63 -20.37
CA GLU A 321 -19.84 21.49 -21.82
C GLU A 321 -20.32 20.07 -22.17
N LYS A 322 -21.51 19.99 -22.79
CA LYS A 322 -22.08 18.72 -23.25
C LYS A 322 -21.06 18.11 -24.20
N ILE A 323 -20.40 17.03 -23.78
CA ILE A 323 -19.48 16.30 -24.64
C ILE A 323 -20.30 15.82 -25.84
N THR A 324 -20.07 16.41 -27.00
CA THR A 324 -20.70 15.97 -28.24
C THR A 324 -20.19 14.57 -28.61
N PRO A 325 -21.01 13.74 -29.28
CA PRO A 325 -20.60 12.41 -29.72
C PRO A 325 -19.28 12.42 -30.51
N SER A 326 -19.07 13.44 -31.35
CA SER A 326 -17.84 13.65 -32.11
C SER A 326 -16.60 13.87 -31.23
N MET A 327 -16.74 14.64 -30.14
CA MET A 327 -15.64 14.84 -29.18
C MET A 327 -15.32 13.55 -28.41
N LEU A 328 -16.33 12.75 -28.07
CA LEU A 328 -16.13 11.46 -27.41
C LEU A 328 -15.37 10.47 -28.32
N GLU A 329 -15.77 10.38 -29.59
CA GLU A 329 -15.11 9.52 -30.57
C GLU A 329 -13.64 9.91 -30.75
N ARG A 330 -13.33 11.21 -30.85
CA ARG A 330 -11.95 11.70 -30.92
C ARG A 330 -11.13 11.32 -29.68
N LYS A 331 -11.72 11.41 -28.49
CA LYS A 331 -11.08 10.99 -27.23
C LYS A 331 -10.81 9.48 -27.20
N LYS A 332 -11.74 8.66 -27.69
CA LYS A 332 -11.55 7.21 -27.78
C LYS A 332 -10.44 6.83 -28.74
N LYS A 333 -10.43 7.41 -29.96
CA LYS A 333 -9.33 7.20 -30.93
C LYS A 333 -7.97 7.61 -30.38
N PHE A 334 -7.91 8.73 -29.66
CA PHE A 334 -6.67 9.14 -29.00
C PHE A 334 -6.22 8.15 -27.92
N ALA A 335 -7.16 7.65 -27.10
CA ALA A 335 -6.86 6.63 -26.10
C ALA A 335 -6.39 5.30 -26.74
N GLU A 336 -6.95 4.90 -27.86
CA GLU A 336 -6.50 3.72 -28.64
C GLU A 336 -5.06 3.87 -29.12
N VAL A 337 -4.70 5.05 -29.65
CA VAL A 337 -3.31 5.36 -30.04
C VAL A 337 -2.38 5.30 -28.84
N LEU A 338 -2.77 5.86 -27.69
CA LEU A 338 -1.98 5.79 -26.46
C LEU A 338 -1.80 4.35 -25.96
N ILE A 339 -2.82 3.50 -26.04
CA ILE A 339 -2.71 2.08 -25.69
C ILE A 339 -1.64 1.40 -26.55
N ALA A 340 -1.66 1.64 -27.87
CA ALA A 340 -0.67 1.07 -28.78
C ALA A 340 0.75 1.56 -28.47
N ILE A 341 0.92 2.86 -28.17
CA ILE A 341 2.21 3.44 -27.78
C ILE A 341 2.70 2.83 -26.46
N LEU A 342 1.85 2.78 -25.43
CA LEU A 342 2.21 2.22 -24.12
C LEU A 342 2.59 0.74 -24.22
N PHE A 343 1.87 -0.03 -25.03
CA PHE A 343 2.20 -1.43 -25.26
C PHE A 343 3.54 -1.59 -25.96
N LEU A 344 3.78 -0.82 -27.03
CA LEU A 344 5.07 -0.85 -27.74
C LEU A 344 6.23 -0.46 -26.81
N MET A 345 6.04 0.58 -25.99
CA MET A 345 7.03 1.01 -25.00
C MET A 345 7.29 -0.08 -23.95
N SER A 346 6.24 -0.75 -23.44
CA SER A 346 6.40 -1.89 -22.53
C SER A 346 7.23 -3.01 -23.15
N VAL A 347 7.05 -3.32 -24.44
CA VAL A 347 7.85 -4.33 -25.14
C VAL A 347 9.32 -3.91 -25.24
N VAL A 348 9.59 -2.64 -25.57
CA VAL A 348 10.96 -2.11 -25.64
C VAL A 348 11.65 -2.19 -24.26
N VAL A 349 10.96 -1.78 -23.19
CA VAL A 349 11.49 -1.88 -21.82
C VAL A 349 11.74 -3.34 -21.46
N ALA A 350 10.79 -4.24 -21.75
CA ALA A 350 10.94 -5.68 -21.49
C ALA A 350 12.15 -6.29 -22.21
N PHE A 351 12.43 -5.84 -23.44
CA PHE A 351 13.62 -6.27 -24.17
C PHE A 351 14.91 -5.77 -23.50
N ASN A 352 14.93 -4.49 -23.09
CA ASN A 352 16.09 -3.90 -22.42
C ASN A 352 16.40 -4.56 -21.06
N MET A 353 15.38 -5.07 -20.35
CA MET A 353 15.58 -5.73 -19.06
C MET A 353 16.52 -6.95 -19.12
N TRP A 354 16.61 -7.63 -20.27
CA TRP A 354 17.54 -8.76 -20.47
C TRP A 354 19.01 -8.35 -20.47
N THR A 355 19.30 -7.06 -20.63
CA THR A 355 20.67 -6.51 -20.58
C THR A 355 21.12 -6.17 -19.16
N ILE A 356 20.19 -6.15 -18.19
CA ILE A 356 20.46 -5.77 -16.81
C ILE A 356 21.02 -6.98 -16.05
N PRO A 357 22.15 -6.83 -15.34
CA PRO A 357 22.68 -7.91 -14.51
C PRO A 357 21.66 -8.39 -13.48
N PRO A 358 21.48 -9.71 -13.29
CA PRO A 358 20.48 -10.25 -12.37
C PRO A 358 20.83 -10.02 -10.89
N LEU A 359 22.09 -9.66 -10.59
CA LEU A 359 22.61 -9.47 -9.24
C LEU A 359 23.42 -8.17 -9.15
N GLY A 360 23.54 -7.66 -7.92
CA GLY A 360 24.36 -6.50 -7.59
C GLY A 360 23.58 -5.19 -7.58
N PHE A 361 24.30 -4.07 -7.60
CA PHE A 361 23.70 -2.73 -7.51
C PHE A 361 22.78 -2.41 -8.71
N TYR A 362 23.20 -2.78 -9.92
CA TYR A 362 22.46 -2.50 -11.15
C TYR A 362 21.19 -3.34 -11.30
N SER A 363 21.00 -4.43 -10.53
CA SER A 363 19.77 -5.22 -10.60
C SER A 363 18.54 -4.45 -10.09
N ASN A 364 18.70 -3.35 -9.37
CA ASN A 364 17.59 -2.46 -9.00
C ASN A 364 16.92 -1.85 -10.23
N LEU A 365 17.68 -1.60 -11.31
CA LEU A 365 17.13 -1.10 -12.56
C LEU A 365 16.11 -2.08 -13.16
N PHE A 366 16.31 -3.39 -12.96
CA PHE A 366 15.34 -4.40 -13.38
C PHE A 366 14.00 -4.24 -12.67
N GLY A 367 14.02 -3.98 -11.35
CA GLY A 367 12.80 -3.74 -10.57
C GLY A 367 12.09 -2.45 -10.97
N ILE A 368 12.85 -1.39 -11.28
CA ILE A 368 12.31 -0.13 -11.81
C ILE A 368 11.63 -0.37 -13.17
N ASP A 369 12.31 -1.05 -14.09
CA ASP A 369 11.81 -1.34 -15.43
C ASP A 369 10.58 -2.26 -15.41
N LEU A 370 10.59 -3.30 -14.58
CA LEU A 370 9.42 -4.16 -14.37
C LEU A 370 8.23 -3.35 -13.82
N GLY A 371 8.50 -2.46 -12.87
CA GLY A 371 7.48 -1.57 -12.33
C GLY A 371 6.92 -0.60 -13.39
N LEU A 372 7.78 -0.10 -14.29
CA LEU A 372 7.36 0.73 -15.43
C LEU A 372 6.47 -0.04 -16.41
N ILE A 373 6.82 -1.29 -16.73
CA ILE A 373 5.96 -2.16 -17.55
C ILE A 373 4.59 -2.31 -16.91
N PHE A 374 4.54 -2.62 -15.61
CA PHE A 374 3.28 -2.78 -14.89
C PHE A 374 2.47 -1.48 -14.89
N LEU A 375 3.12 -0.33 -14.69
CA LEU A 375 2.45 0.96 -14.72
C LEU A 375 1.89 1.28 -16.11
N MET A 376 2.67 1.07 -17.18
CA MET A 376 2.24 1.28 -18.57
C MET A 376 1.10 0.35 -18.97
N LEU A 377 1.19 -0.94 -18.63
CA LEU A 377 0.13 -1.92 -18.89
C LEU A 377 -1.13 -1.58 -18.07
N GLY A 378 -0.98 -1.20 -16.81
CA GLY A 378 -2.10 -0.77 -15.97
C GLY A 378 -2.81 0.44 -16.55
N ILE A 379 -2.07 1.47 -17.00
CA ILE A 379 -2.64 2.64 -17.68
C ILE A 379 -3.33 2.21 -18.99
N ALA A 380 -2.70 1.36 -19.80
CA ALA A 380 -3.28 0.86 -21.05
C ALA A 380 -4.60 0.12 -20.83
N ILE A 381 -4.68 -0.76 -19.81
CA ILE A 381 -5.92 -1.45 -19.44
C ILE A 381 -6.99 -0.46 -18.94
N SER A 382 -6.58 0.57 -18.19
CA SER A 382 -7.49 1.64 -17.75
C SER A 382 -8.08 2.42 -18.94
N LEU A 383 -7.25 2.75 -19.93
CA LEU A 383 -7.67 3.38 -21.18
C LEU A 383 -8.57 2.45 -22.01
N TYR A 384 -8.25 1.16 -22.08
CA TYR A 384 -9.11 0.17 -22.72
C TYR A 384 -10.49 0.12 -22.07
N HIS A 385 -10.55 0.10 -20.73
CA HIS A 385 -11.82 0.15 -20.01
C HIS A 385 -12.61 1.44 -20.34
N TYR A 386 -11.93 2.58 -20.49
CA TYR A 386 -12.55 3.83 -20.94
C TYR A 386 -13.10 3.72 -22.37
N VAL A 387 -12.33 3.18 -23.32
CA VAL A 387 -12.74 3.08 -24.73
C VAL A 387 -13.97 2.17 -24.88
N VAL A 388 -13.93 1.00 -24.24
CA VAL A 388 -14.95 -0.06 -24.41
C VAL A 388 -16.19 0.20 -23.58
N TYR A 389 -16.05 0.54 -22.29
CA TYR A 389 -17.18 0.56 -21.37
C TYR A 389 -17.75 1.94 -21.09
N LYS A 390 -17.08 3.03 -21.50
CA LYS A 390 -17.63 4.38 -21.36
C LYS A 390 -18.59 4.67 -22.51
N LYS A 391 -19.85 4.91 -22.14
CA LYS A 391 -20.92 5.36 -23.04
C LYS A 391 -20.92 6.88 -23.15
#